data_AF-F0SWK8-F1
#
_entry.id   AF-F0SWK8-F1
#
_cell.length_a   1.000
_cell.length_b   1.000
_cell.length_c   1.000
_cell.angle_alpha   90.00
_cell.angle_beta   90.00
_cell.angle_gamma   90.00
#
_symmetry.space_group_name_H-M   'P 1'
#
loop_
_entity.id
_entity.type
_entity.pdbx_description
1 polymer ?
#
loop_
_entity_poly.entity_id
_entity_poly.type
_entity_poly.pdbx_seq_one_letter_code
_entity_poly.pdbx_strand_id
1 'polypeptide(L)'
;MNEHQRPHFWIPDKEVEQVSKKLTARPKVRDIIFSEHGVKLSQGLQMVKQALDSVQDDDSLRDVGLYVFKVEFPEGEKVQHKSELFSKNGMHLNVVKDERHAIVSTTRQQFQTLKNRIGSYTANGTNRTQFDYIENISPYIGTEKNFLNI
;
A
#
# COMPACT_ATOMS: atom_id res chain seq x y z
N MET A 1 14.39 55.16 7.72
CA MET A 1 13.14 54.63 7.11
C MET A 1 13.46 54.34 5.66
N ASN A 2 13.24 53.11 5.16
CA ASN A 2 13.65 52.68 3.82
C ASN A 2 12.49 52.87 2.81
N GLU A 3 12.74 53.64 1.75
CA GLU A 3 11.73 54.22 0.85
C GLU A 3 11.37 53.37 -0.38
N HIS A 4 11.47 52.03 -0.36
CA HIS A 4 11.28 51.21 -1.58
C HIS A 4 10.36 49.99 -1.42
N GLN A 5 9.23 50.11 -0.70
CA GLN A 5 8.17 49.10 -0.76
C GLN A 5 7.19 49.45 -1.88
N ARG A 6 7.29 48.75 -3.02
CA ARG A 6 6.25 48.80 -4.06
C ARG A 6 4.93 48.30 -3.43
N PRO A 7 3.78 48.96 -3.64
CA PRO A 7 2.51 48.46 -3.15
C PRO A 7 2.23 47.11 -3.83
N HIS A 8 2.32 46.02 -3.07
CA HIS A 8 1.85 44.72 -3.55
C HIS A 8 0.33 44.82 -3.75
N PHE A 9 -0.16 44.45 -4.93
CA PHE A 9 -1.60 44.37 -5.20
C PHE A 9 -2.21 43.33 -4.25
N TRP A 10 -2.91 43.80 -3.22
CA TRP A 10 -3.70 42.97 -2.33
C TRP A 10 -5.08 42.79 -2.98
N ILE A 11 -5.37 41.58 -3.48
CA ILE A 11 -6.69 41.26 -4.01
C ILE A 11 -7.62 41.01 -2.83
N PRO A 12 -8.70 41.79 -2.64
CA PRO A 12 -9.66 41.56 -1.57
C PRO A 12 -10.38 40.23 -1.78
N ASP A 13 -10.70 39.51 -0.71
CA ASP A 13 -11.43 38.23 -0.78
C ASP A 13 -12.78 38.33 -1.52
N LYS A 14 -13.34 39.54 -1.63
CA LYS A 14 -14.59 39.84 -2.35
C LYS A 14 -14.45 39.79 -3.88
N GLU A 15 -13.23 39.84 -4.41
CA GLU A 15 -12.92 39.78 -5.85
C GLU A 15 -12.45 38.37 -6.27
N VAL A 16 -12.43 37.41 -5.34
CA VAL A 16 -12.01 36.03 -5.58
C VAL A 16 -13.22 35.11 -5.61
N GLU A 17 -13.52 34.56 -6.79
CA GLU A 17 -14.48 33.46 -6.91
C GLU A 17 -13.79 32.13 -6.54
N GLN A 18 -14.19 31.54 -5.41
CA GLN A 18 -13.65 30.27 -4.94
C GLN A 18 -14.21 29.10 -5.76
N VAL A 19 -13.53 28.73 -6.84
CA VAL A 19 -13.91 27.59 -7.67
C VAL A 19 -13.62 26.28 -6.94
N SER A 20 -14.67 25.55 -6.55
CA SER A 20 -14.53 24.21 -5.97
C SER A 20 -13.98 23.22 -6.99
N LYS A 21 -12.68 22.92 -6.90
CA LYS A 21 -12.06 21.88 -7.72
C LYS A 21 -12.29 20.52 -7.07
N LYS A 22 -13.06 19.66 -7.75
CA LYS A 22 -13.03 18.22 -7.44
C LYS A 22 -11.71 17.66 -7.97
N LEU A 23 -10.77 17.39 -7.08
CA LEU A 23 -9.54 16.70 -7.45
C LEU A 23 -9.91 15.33 -8.04
N THR A 24 -9.65 15.13 -9.32
CA THR A 24 -9.84 13.83 -9.99
C THR A 24 -8.48 13.14 -10.04
N ALA A 25 -8.23 12.25 -9.07
CA ALA A 25 -7.05 11.40 -9.10
C ALA A 25 -7.22 10.36 -10.22
N ARG A 26 -6.48 10.53 -11.33
CA ARG A 26 -6.41 9.51 -12.38
C ARG A 26 -5.27 8.54 -12.04
N PRO A 27 -5.50 7.21 -12.04
CA PRO A 27 -4.42 6.25 -11.90
C PRO A 27 -3.39 6.46 -13.01
N LYS A 28 -2.13 6.65 -12.66
CA LYS A 28 -1.01 6.65 -13.61
C LYS A 28 -0.87 5.23 -14.16
N VAL A 29 -0.86 5.09 -15.48
CA VAL A 29 -0.51 3.82 -16.14
C VAL A 29 0.98 3.61 -15.92
N ARG A 30 1.33 2.48 -15.31
CA ARG A 30 2.72 2.10 -15.04
C ARG A 30 3.17 1.15 -16.15
N ASP A 31 4.42 1.31 -16.58
CA ASP A 31 5.05 0.43 -17.56
C ASP A 31 5.47 -0.88 -16.86
N ILE A 32 4.48 -1.73 -16.58
CA ILE A 32 4.64 -2.99 -15.85
C ILE A 32 4.11 -4.13 -16.71
N ILE A 33 4.93 -5.15 -16.89
CA ILE A 33 4.53 -6.42 -17.49
C ILE A 33 3.79 -7.22 -16.42
N PHE A 34 2.46 -7.20 -16.47
CA PHE A 34 1.57 -7.76 -15.45
C PHE A 34 1.79 -9.25 -15.17
N SER A 35 2.21 -10.02 -16.18
CA SER A 35 2.50 -11.45 -16.03
C SER A 35 3.73 -11.67 -15.17
N GLU A 36 4.85 -11.00 -15.47
CA GLU A 36 6.09 -11.10 -14.70
C GLU A 36 5.90 -10.55 -13.28
N HIS A 37 5.24 -9.39 -13.18
CA HIS A 37 4.97 -8.75 -11.92
C HIS A 37 4.02 -9.59 -11.03
N GLY A 38 2.99 -10.17 -11.62
CA GLY A 38 2.06 -11.06 -10.92
C GLY A 38 2.73 -12.34 -10.39
N VAL A 39 3.74 -12.87 -11.10
CA VAL A 39 4.57 -13.97 -10.60
C VAL A 39 5.37 -13.54 -9.37
N LYS A 40 6.00 -12.36 -9.38
CA LYS A 40 6.71 -11.80 -8.21
C LYS A 40 5.78 -11.68 -6.99
N LEU A 41 4.59 -11.11 -7.18
CA LEU A 41 3.61 -10.97 -6.09
C LEU A 41 3.10 -12.34 -5.58
N SER A 42 2.88 -13.29 -6.48
CA SER A 42 2.47 -14.65 -6.14
C SER A 42 3.53 -15.38 -5.31
N GLN A 43 4.81 -15.23 -5.67
CA GLN A 43 5.94 -15.77 -4.91
C GLN A 43 6.01 -15.14 -3.52
N GLY A 44 5.84 -13.81 -3.42
CA GLY A 44 5.77 -13.12 -2.14
C GLY A 44 4.68 -13.68 -1.22
N LEU A 45 3.47 -13.89 -1.73
CA LEU A 45 2.39 -14.54 -0.97
C LEU A 45 2.73 -15.98 -0.57
N GLN A 46 3.39 -16.75 -1.44
CA GLN A 46 3.81 -18.10 -1.10
C GLN A 46 4.82 -18.10 0.05
N MET A 47 5.79 -17.19 0.04
CA MET A 47 6.74 -17.01 1.14
C MET A 47 6.04 -16.60 2.44
N VAL A 48 5.07 -15.67 2.38
CA VAL A 48 4.27 -15.27 3.55
C VAL A 48 3.56 -16.47 4.16
N LYS A 49 2.92 -17.29 3.32
CA LYS A 49 2.26 -18.51 3.77
C LYS A 49 3.25 -19.47 4.44
N GLN A 50 4.38 -19.74 3.80
CA GLN A 50 5.41 -20.66 4.32
C GLN A 50 5.98 -20.18 5.66
N ALA A 51 6.34 -18.90 5.75
CA ALA A 51 6.88 -18.32 6.99
C ALA A 51 5.87 -18.42 8.13
N LEU A 52 4.59 -18.14 7.87
CA LEU A 52 3.58 -18.16 8.92
C LEU A 52 3.17 -19.58 9.31
N ASP A 53 3.05 -20.49 8.35
CA ASP A 53 2.77 -21.90 8.63
C ASP A 53 3.93 -22.53 9.42
N SER A 54 5.18 -22.07 9.25
CA SER A 54 6.33 -22.54 10.04
C SER A 54 6.42 -22.00 11.47
N VAL A 55 5.81 -20.85 11.75
CA VAL A 55 5.79 -20.21 13.09
C VAL A 55 4.57 -20.67 13.90
N GLN A 56 3.50 -21.12 13.23
CA GLN A 56 2.25 -21.59 13.87
C GLN A 56 2.41 -22.84 14.76
N ASP A 57 3.51 -23.59 14.67
CA ASP A 57 3.78 -24.71 15.57
C ASP A 57 4.26 -24.26 16.97
N ASP A 58 4.77 -23.03 17.12
CA ASP A 58 5.44 -22.57 18.35
C ASP A 58 4.69 -21.42 19.08
N ASP A 59 3.73 -20.76 18.42
CA ASP A 59 3.19 -19.48 18.91
C ASP A 59 1.70 -19.53 19.34
N SER A 60 1.42 -18.90 20.49
CA SER A 60 0.11 -18.67 21.13
C SER A 60 -0.95 -17.94 20.27
N LEU A 61 -0.59 -17.54 19.04
CA LEU A 61 -1.45 -16.85 18.06
C LEU A 61 -2.25 -17.79 17.13
N ARG A 62 -2.18 -19.12 17.37
CA ARG A 62 -2.94 -20.15 16.62
C ARG A 62 -4.43 -19.82 16.44
N ASP A 63 -5.02 -19.11 17.39
CA ASP A 63 -6.46 -18.90 17.47
C ASP A 63 -6.99 -17.75 16.60
N VAL A 64 -6.12 -16.89 16.04
CA VAL A 64 -6.59 -15.68 15.35
C VAL A 64 -6.74 -15.88 13.83
N GLY A 65 -6.09 -16.89 13.25
CA GLY A 65 -6.25 -17.23 11.81
C GLY A 65 -5.90 -16.08 10.84
N LEU A 66 -5.06 -15.14 11.29
CA LEU A 66 -4.63 -13.96 10.53
C LEU A 66 -3.24 -14.17 9.93
N TYR A 67 -3.09 -13.79 8.67
CA TYR A 67 -1.81 -13.63 8.00
C TYR A 67 -1.35 -12.19 8.12
N VAL A 68 -0.18 -11.96 8.74
CA VAL A 68 0.45 -10.64 8.84
C VAL A 68 1.67 -10.61 7.91
N PHE A 69 1.77 -9.59 7.07
CA PHE A 69 2.86 -9.46 6.12
C PHE A 69 3.14 -8.01 5.73
N LYS A 70 4.26 -7.79 5.05
CA LYS A 70 4.68 -6.48 4.56
C LYS A 70 4.25 -6.29 3.12
N VAL A 71 3.80 -5.08 2.80
CA VAL A 71 3.47 -4.61 1.45
C VAL A 71 4.34 -3.40 1.16
N GLU A 72 5.03 -3.42 0.03
CA GLU A 72 5.88 -2.33 -0.44
C GLU A 72 5.21 -1.65 -1.63
N PHE A 73 5.29 -0.32 -1.66
CA PHE A 73 4.81 0.52 -2.75
C PHE A 73 6.00 1.00 -3.60
N PRO A 74 5.79 1.22 -4.91
CA PRO A 74 6.83 1.74 -5.77
C PRO A 74 7.32 3.12 -5.33
N GLU A 75 8.51 3.48 -5.79
CA GLU A 75 9.09 4.79 -5.47
C GLU A 75 8.19 5.95 -5.91
N GLY A 76 8.08 6.96 -5.04
CA GLY A 76 7.21 8.13 -5.23
C GLY A 76 5.74 7.91 -4.88
N GLU A 77 5.31 6.69 -4.54
CA GLU A 77 3.97 6.41 -4.02
C GLU A 77 3.98 6.38 -2.49
N LYS A 78 2.95 6.97 -1.90
CA LYS A 78 2.76 6.96 -0.45
C LYS A 78 1.64 6.02 -0.04
N VAL A 79 1.93 5.14 0.91
CA VAL A 79 0.96 4.22 1.54
C VAL A 79 -0.30 4.96 1.99
N GLN A 80 -0.15 6.16 2.55
CA GLN A 80 -1.23 6.97 3.11
C GLN A 80 -2.33 7.33 2.09
N HIS A 81 -2.00 7.46 0.81
CA HIS A 81 -2.96 7.80 -0.25
C HIS A 81 -3.63 6.56 -0.87
N LYS A 82 -3.29 5.36 -0.40
CA LYS A 82 -3.73 4.09 -0.97
C LYS A 82 -4.44 3.20 0.06
N SER A 83 -4.99 3.78 1.13
CA SER A 83 -5.77 3.06 2.16
C SER A 83 -6.88 2.19 1.55
N GLU A 84 -7.55 2.68 0.51
CA GLU A 84 -8.63 1.97 -0.18
C GLU A 84 -8.14 0.69 -0.91
N LEU A 85 -6.86 0.63 -1.32
CA LEU A 85 -6.27 -0.56 -1.94
C LEU A 85 -6.28 -1.73 -0.97
N PHE A 86 -6.00 -1.49 0.31
CA PHE A 86 -5.98 -2.53 1.33
C PHE A 86 -7.38 -3.08 1.58
N SER A 87 -8.33 -2.20 1.88
CA SER A 87 -9.72 -2.59 2.15
C SER A 87 -10.35 -3.33 0.97
N LYS A 88 -10.12 -2.87 -0.27
CA LYS A 88 -10.64 -3.54 -1.47
C LYS A 88 -10.09 -4.95 -1.65
N ASN A 89 -8.87 -5.21 -1.19
CA ASN A 89 -8.18 -6.49 -1.32
C ASN A 89 -8.24 -7.36 -0.06
N GLY A 90 -9.13 -7.04 0.88
CA GLY A 90 -9.32 -7.83 2.10
C GLY A 90 -8.14 -7.73 3.07
N MET A 91 -7.30 -6.70 2.92
CA MET A 91 -6.18 -6.41 3.80
C MET A 91 -6.57 -5.30 4.78
N HIS A 92 -6.24 -5.48 6.05
CA HIS A 92 -6.29 -4.45 7.07
C HIS A 92 -4.91 -3.83 7.23
N LEU A 93 -4.81 -2.50 7.09
CA LEU A 93 -3.57 -1.79 7.32
C LEU A 93 -3.32 -1.68 8.82
N ASN A 94 -2.31 -2.40 9.33
CA ASN A 94 -1.98 -2.39 10.75
C ASN A 94 -1.10 -1.18 11.09
N VAL A 95 -0.03 -0.98 10.33
CA VAL A 95 0.90 0.14 10.54
C VAL A 95 1.59 0.52 9.24
N VAL A 96 1.89 1.81 9.10
CA VAL A 96 2.74 2.36 8.04
C VAL A 96 4.14 2.48 8.62
N LYS A 97 5.12 1.72 8.11
CA LYS A 97 6.51 1.77 8.58
C LYS A 97 7.24 3.01 8.08
N ASP A 98 7.07 3.30 6.80
CA ASP A 98 7.61 4.48 6.14
C ASP A 98 6.71 4.87 4.96
N GLU A 99 7.15 5.80 4.12
CA GLU A 99 6.34 6.29 2.99
C GLU A 99 5.88 5.16 2.05
N ARG A 100 6.67 4.08 1.91
CA ARG A 100 6.46 3.00 0.94
C ARG A 100 6.11 1.66 1.55
N HIS A 101 6.35 1.45 2.84
CA HIS A 101 6.16 0.15 3.48
C HIS A 101 4.98 0.15 4.45
N ALA A 102 4.10 -0.82 4.29
CA ALA A 102 2.98 -1.11 5.18
C ALA A 102 3.09 -2.50 5.77
N ILE A 103 2.70 -2.66 7.03
CA ILE A 103 2.36 -3.97 7.60
C ILE A 103 0.85 -4.11 7.53
N VAL A 104 0.39 -5.21 6.97
CA VAL A 104 -1.03 -5.52 6.82
C VAL A 104 -1.35 -6.86 7.46
N SER A 105 -2.61 -7.03 7.85
CA SER A 105 -3.16 -8.31 8.26
C SER A 105 -4.36 -8.71 7.41
N THR A 106 -4.59 -10.00 7.24
CA THR A 106 -5.74 -10.53 6.50
C THR A 106 -6.17 -11.86 7.11
N THR A 107 -7.45 -12.20 7.00
CA THR A 107 -7.91 -13.56 7.37
C THR A 107 -7.45 -14.59 6.34
N ARG A 108 -7.42 -15.88 6.70
CA ARG A 108 -7.13 -16.97 5.76
C ARG A 108 -8.03 -16.96 4.52
N GLN A 109 -9.32 -16.64 4.68
CA GLN A 109 -10.25 -16.55 3.54
C GLN A 109 -9.88 -15.39 2.62
N GLN A 110 -9.63 -14.20 3.18
CA GLN A 110 -9.25 -13.03 2.39
C GLN A 110 -7.86 -13.17 1.76
N PHE A 111 -6.95 -13.90 2.41
CA PHE A 111 -5.66 -14.26 1.84
C PHE A 111 -5.80 -15.14 0.59
N GLN A 112 -6.70 -16.13 0.62
CA GLN A 112 -6.98 -16.94 -0.56
C GLN A 112 -7.64 -16.13 -1.68
N THR A 113 -8.55 -15.20 -1.34
CA THR A 113 -9.13 -14.25 -2.29
C THR A 113 -8.05 -13.38 -2.94
N LEU A 114 -7.12 -12.83 -2.14
CA LEU A 114 -6.00 -12.03 -2.62
C LEU A 114 -5.10 -12.83 -3.57
N LYS A 115 -4.78 -14.08 -3.21
CA LYS A 115 -4.03 -15.01 -4.08
C LYS A 115 -4.75 -15.24 -5.41
N ASN A 116 -6.06 -15.49 -5.39
CA ASN A 116 -6.83 -15.69 -6.62
C ASN A 116 -6.84 -14.44 -7.50
N ARG A 117 -6.98 -13.25 -6.90
CA ARG A 117 -6.94 -11.97 -7.63
C ARG A 117 -5.59 -11.67 -8.25
N ILE A 118 -4.49 -11.96 -7.55
CA ILE A 118 -3.14 -11.87 -8.11
C ILE A 118 -2.95 -12.90 -9.22
N GLY A 119 -3.52 -14.09 -9.10
CA GLY A 119 -3.55 -15.08 -10.17
C GLY A 119 -4.27 -14.57 -11.43
N SER A 120 -5.44 -13.94 -11.26
CA SER A 120 -6.13 -13.27 -12.37
C SER A 120 -5.29 -12.13 -12.94
N TYR A 121 -4.73 -11.25 -12.10
CA TYR A 121 -3.82 -10.18 -12.53
C TYR A 121 -2.66 -10.71 -13.39
N THR A 122 -2.03 -11.81 -12.96
CA THR A 122 -0.95 -12.48 -13.67
C THR A 122 -1.40 -13.00 -15.04
N ALA A 123 -2.60 -13.60 -15.12
CA ALA A 123 -3.09 -14.26 -16.32
C ALA A 123 -3.63 -13.27 -17.37
N ASN A 124 -4.33 -12.22 -16.95
CA ASN A 124 -5.10 -11.36 -17.87
C ASN A 124 -5.02 -9.85 -17.56
N GLY A 125 -4.19 -9.43 -16.60
CA GLY A 125 -4.04 -8.01 -16.26
C GLY A 125 -5.31 -7.40 -15.63
N THR A 126 -6.15 -8.19 -14.96
CA THR A 126 -7.25 -7.64 -14.15
C THR A 126 -6.72 -6.93 -12.89
N ASN A 127 -7.42 -5.90 -12.41
CA ASN A 127 -7.04 -5.13 -11.21
C ASN A 127 -5.68 -4.41 -11.28
N ARG A 128 -5.20 -4.07 -12.48
CA ARG A 128 -3.97 -3.27 -12.68
C ARG A 128 -3.91 -1.98 -11.89
N THR A 129 -5.05 -1.28 -11.78
CA THR A 129 -5.16 -0.04 -10.98
C THR A 129 -4.85 -0.24 -9.50
N GLN A 130 -4.78 -1.47 -9.03
CA GLN A 130 -4.43 -1.84 -7.67
C GLN A 130 -3.04 -2.49 -7.64
N PHE A 131 -2.84 -3.59 -8.36
CA PHE A 131 -1.62 -4.37 -8.27
C PHE A 131 -0.40 -3.70 -8.89
N ASP A 132 -0.56 -2.80 -9.88
CA ASP A 132 0.56 -2.02 -10.41
C ASP A 132 1.16 -1.06 -9.34
N TYR A 133 0.44 -0.82 -8.23
CA TYR A 133 0.88 0.01 -7.11
C TYR A 133 1.45 -0.80 -5.94
N ILE A 134 1.57 -2.12 -6.07
CA ILE A 134 2.26 -2.96 -5.09
C ILE A 134 3.57 -3.39 -5.71
N GLU A 135 4.70 -2.90 -5.20
CA GLU A 135 6.02 -3.27 -5.69
C GLU A 135 6.42 -4.67 -5.22
N ASN A 136 6.12 -5.00 -3.96
CA ASN A 136 6.57 -6.24 -3.35
C ASN A 136 5.66 -6.69 -2.19
N ILE A 137 5.63 -8.00 -1.95
CA ILE A 137 4.99 -8.63 -0.79
C ILE A 137 6.03 -9.52 -0.12
N SER A 138 6.21 -9.37 1.19
CA SER A 138 7.19 -10.17 1.93
C SER A 138 6.68 -10.58 3.32
N PRO A 139 7.17 -11.71 3.88
CA PRO A 139 6.85 -12.12 5.23
C PRO A 139 7.15 -11.02 6.26
N TYR A 140 6.25 -10.87 7.24
CA TYR A 140 6.54 -10.09 8.44
C TYR A 140 6.97 -11.04 9.55
N ILE A 141 8.23 -10.97 9.93
CA ILE A 141 8.77 -11.66 11.11
C ILE A 141 8.79 -10.61 12.21
N GLY A 142 8.01 -10.81 13.28
CA GLY A 142 7.75 -9.84 14.35
C GLY A 142 8.95 -9.41 15.20
N THR A 143 10.17 -9.61 14.72
CA THR A 143 11.44 -9.27 15.39
C THR A 143 11.96 -7.87 15.07
N GLU A 144 11.24 -7.06 14.30
CA GLU A 144 11.54 -5.63 14.19
C GLU A 144 11.06 -4.87 15.44
N LYS A 145 11.62 -5.23 16.59
CA LYS A 145 11.70 -4.33 17.73
C LYS A 145 12.39 -3.06 17.24
N ASN A 146 11.66 -1.95 17.32
CA ASN A 146 12.14 -0.57 17.29
C ASN A 146 13.65 -0.44 17.53
N PHE A 147 14.44 -0.31 16.47
CA PHE A 147 15.67 0.47 16.57
C PHE A 147 15.29 1.94 16.44
N LEU A 148 14.49 2.44 17.39
CA LEU A 148 14.48 3.85 17.73
C LEU A 148 15.79 4.07 18.50
N ASN A 149 16.83 4.47 17.76
CA ASN A 149 18.01 5.03 18.40
C ASN A 149 17.59 6.32 19.11
N ILE A 150 17.90 6.34 20.41
CA ILE A 150 17.81 7.47 21.35
C ILE A 150 18.77 8.57 20.90
#